data_AF-A0A2J8AKF4-F1
#
_entry.id   AF-A0A2J8AKF4-F1
#
_cell.length_a   1.000
_cell.length_b   1.000
_cell.length_c   1.000
_cell.angle_alpha   90.00
_cell.angle_beta   90.00
_cell.angle_gamma   90.00
#
_symmetry.space_group_name_H-M   'P 1'
#
loop_
_entity.id
_entity.type
_entity.pdbx_description
1 polymer ?
#
loop_
_entity_poly.entity_id
_entity_poly.type
_entity_poly.pdbx_seq_one_letter_code
_entity_poly.pdbx_strand_id
1 'polypeptide(L)'
;MPLALTAVRVLPLRMAARCHAAPVRCVVMGGQGARRKRNWRHNQFNSPVRWAREAAKRELKQQELQLRAQVLPLLGPERGQAVEQQLKAMFPQQRVNLLRRVAMEQKQQQQK
;
A
#
# COMPACT_ATOMS: atom_id res chain seq x y z
N MET A 1 10.41 62.15 -6.81
CA MET A 1 9.26 61.94 -7.72
C MET A 1 9.62 60.81 -8.67
N PRO A 2 9.04 59.61 -8.51
CA PRO A 2 9.56 58.35 -9.03
C PRO A 2 8.75 57.81 -10.22
N LEU A 3 9.42 57.11 -11.15
CA LEU A 3 8.86 56.10 -12.06
C LEU A 3 10.04 55.22 -12.51
N ALA A 4 10.01 53.91 -12.68
CA ALA A 4 9.13 52.80 -12.29
C ALA A 4 9.82 51.55 -12.87
N LEU A 5 10.02 50.51 -12.04
CA LEU A 5 10.30 49.10 -12.36
C LEU A 5 11.52 48.78 -13.27
N THR A 6 12.42 47.86 -12.92
CA THR A 6 12.08 46.48 -12.57
C THR A 6 13.29 45.82 -11.89
N ALA A 7 13.11 45.37 -10.65
CA ALA A 7 14.10 44.58 -9.93
C ALA A 7 14.02 43.12 -10.38
N VAL A 8 15.08 42.61 -11.02
CA VAL A 8 15.21 41.19 -11.32
C VAL A 8 15.56 40.47 -10.03
N ARG A 9 14.53 39.97 -9.35
CA ARG A 9 14.63 39.04 -8.22
C ARG A 9 15.35 37.77 -8.68
N VAL A 10 16.55 37.53 -8.17
CA VAL A 10 17.15 36.20 -8.13
C VAL A 10 16.41 35.42 -7.04
N LEU A 11 15.41 34.64 -7.44
CA LEU A 11 14.76 33.67 -6.56
C LEU A 11 15.68 32.43 -6.40
N PRO A 12 15.93 31.97 -5.17
CA PRO A 12 16.48 30.64 -4.95
C PRO A 12 15.37 29.57 -5.09
N LEU A 13 15.73 28.48 -5.74
CA LEU A 13 15.24 27.11 -5.50
C LEU A 13 13.72 26.85 -5.67
N ARG A 14 13.37 26.52 -6.92
CA ARG A 14 12.70 25.24 -7.28
C ARG A 14 12.97 24.14 -6.23
N MET A 15 12.07 23.28 -5.75
CA MET A 15 10.75 22.85 -6.23
C MET A 15 9.94 22.30 -5.04
N ALA A 16 8.65 22.61 -5.00
CA ALA A 16 7.68 21.66 -4.48
C ALA A 16 7.51 20.53 -5.52
N ALA A 17 7.90 19.31 -5.15
CA ALA A 17 7.59 18.07 -5.87
C ALA A 17 7.18 17.06 -4.77
N ARG A 18 5.88 16.81 -4.53
CA ARG A 18 5.00 15.98 -5.37
C ARG A 18 5.78 14.87 -6.09
N CYS A 19 5.63 13.65 -5.58
CA CYS A 19 5.97 12.38 -6.20
C CYS A 19 7.41 12.30 -6.77
N HIS A 20 8.36 11.86 -5.95
CA HIS A 20 9.71 11.54 -6.40
C HIS A 20 9.72 10.23 -7.22
N ALA A 21 9.27 10.29 -8.47
CA ALA A 21 9.80 9.40 -9.50
C ALA A 21 11.23 9.89 -9.78
N ALA A 22 12.23 9.30 -9.14
CA ALA A 22 13.62 9.64 -9.39
C ALA A 22 13.97 9.34 -10.86
N PRO A 23 14.36 10.31 -11.70
CA PRO A 23 15.16 9.98 -12.86
C PRO A 23 16.55 9.69 -12.31
N VAL A 24 16.92 8.41 -12.23
CA VAL A 24 18.32 8.04 -12.04
C VAL A 24 19.07 8.53 -13.28
N ARG A 25 19.62 9.76 -13.21
CA ARG A 25 20.63 10.22 -14.17
C ARG A 25 21.91 9.47 -13.86
N CYS A 26 22.04 8.27 -14.43
CA CYS A 26 23.34 7.64 -14.63
C CYS A 26 24.09 8.48 -15.66
N VAL A 27 24.97 9.35 -15.18
CA VAL A 27 26.01 9.95 -16.03
C VAL A 27 26.93 8.80 -16.44
N VAL A 28 26.70 8.24 -17.64
CA VAL A 28 27.63 7.30 -18.28
C VAL A 28 28.74 8.14 -18.90
N MET A 29 29.73 8.51 -18.10
CA MET A 29 31.00 9.02 -18.59
C MET A 29 31.96 7.83 -18.70
N GLY A 30 32.28 7.47 -19.95
CA GLY A 30 33.43 6.60 -20.28
C GLY A 30 33.13 5.11 -20.29
N GLY A 31 33.15 4.51 -21.48
CA GLY A 31 33.27 3.06 -21.63
C GLY A 31 32.51 2.48 -22.82
N GLN A 32 33.07 2.61 -24.02
CA GLN A 32 32.78 1.67 -25.10
C GLN A 32 32.98 0.24 -24.57
N GLY A 33 32.02 -0.66 -24.81
CA GLY A 33 32.28 -2.10 -24.76
C GLY A 33 31.81 -2.92 -23.54
N ALA A 34 30.90 -2.45 -22.70
CA ALA A 34 30.30 -3.30 -21.66
C ALA A 34 28.84 -3.64 -21.99
N ARG A 35 28.63 -4.58 -22.93
CA ARG A 35 27.37 -5.30 -23.08
C ARG A 35 27.19 -6.14 -21.80
N ARG A 36 26.74 -5.51 -20.72
CA ARG A 36 26.39 -6.20 -19.47
C ARG A 36 25.20 -7.10 -19.77
N LYS A 37 25.47 -8.30 -20.26
CA LYS A 37 24.63 -9.47 -20.00
C LYS A 37 24.64 -9.62 -18.48
N ARG A 38 23.77 -8.85 -17.82
CA ARG A 38 23.48 -9.03 -16.40
C ARG A 38 22.81 -10.39 -16.35
N ASN A 39 23.61 -11.41 -16.07
CA ASN A 39 23.13 -12.73 -15.73
C ASN A 39 22.17 -12.54 -14.56
N TRP A 40 20.87 -12.45 -14.86
CA TRP A 40 19.77 -12.50 -13.89
C TRP A 40 19.63 -13.93 -13.32
N ARG A 41 20.76 -14.57 -13.04
CA ARG A 41 20.80 -15.85 -12.35
C ARG A 41 20.92 -15.52 -10.86
N HIS A 42 19.90 -15.93 -10.10
CA HIS A 42 19.96 -16.26 -8.68
C HIS A 42 19.89 -15.16 -7.60
N ASN A 43 19.18 -14.06 -7.84
CA ASN A 43 18.59 -13.28 -6.72
C ASN A 43 17.06 -13.29 -6.81
N GLN A 44 16.45 -14.48 -6.73
CA GLN A 44 14.98 -14.62 -6.60
C GLN A 44 14.42 -13.87 -5.38
N PHE A 45 15.28 -13.59 -4.40
CA PHE A 45 14.93 -12.80 -3.22
C PHE A 45 14.50 -11.37 -3.56
N ASN A 46 15.06 -10.80 -4.63
CA ASN A 46 14.91 -9.41 -5.02
C ASN A 46 14.06 -9.23 -6.30
N SER A 47 13.04 -10.07 -6.47
CA SER A 47 12.13 -9.99 -7.61
C SER A 47 10.96 -9.04 -7.29
N PRO A 48 10.65 -8.05 -8.15
CA PRO A 48 9.50 -7.15 -7.98
C PRO A 48 8.19 -7.90 -7.78
N VAL A 49 8.02 -9.03 -8.46
CA VAL A 49 6.84 -9.88 -8.36
C VAL A 49 6.69 -10.50 -6.97
N ARG A 50 7.82 -10.87 -6.34
CA ARG A 50 7.80 -11.46 -5.01
C ARG A 50 7.36 -10.44 -3.96
N TRP A 51 7.93 -9.23 -3.98
CA TRP A 51 7.52 -8.20 -3.01
C TRP A 51 6.09 -7.73 -3.23
N ALA A 52 5.63 -7.62 -4.47
CA ALA A 52 4.22 -7.31 -4.75
C ALA A 52 3.29 -8.37 -4.15
N ARG A 53 3.65 -9.66 -4.28
CA ARG A 53 2.88 -10.77 -3.67
C ARG A 53 2.93 -10.73 -2.14
N GLU A 54 4.08 -10.42 -1.53
CA GLU A 54 4.22 -10.29 -0.08
C GLU A 54 3.48 -9.05 0.47
N ALA A 55 3.52 -7.93 -0.25
CA ALA A 55 2.78 -6.72 0.07
C ALA A 55 1.27 -6.99 0.04
N ALA A 56 0.76 -7.62 -1.02
CA ALA A 56 -0.66 -7.99 -1.11
C ALA A 56 -1.11 -8.92 0.03
N LYS A 57 -0.26 -9.86 0.46
CA LYS A 57 -0.55 -10.70 1.64
C LYS A 57 -0.61 -9.88 2.94
N ARG A 58 0.29 -8.91 3.11
CA ARG A 58 0.30 -8.01 4.27
C ARG A 58 -0.93 -7.12 4.29
N GLU A 59 -1.29 -6.54 3.14
CA GLU A 59 -2.49 -5.73 2.98
C GLU A 59 -3.76 -6.52 3.31
N LEU A 60 -3.89 -7.74 2.79
CA LEU A 60 -5.03 -8.60 3.10
C LEU A 60 -5.12 -8.92 4.59
N LYS A 61 -3.98 -9.23 5.24
CA LYS A 61 -3.92 -9.48 6.68
C LYS A 61 -4.29 -8.23 7.49
N GLN A 62 -3.79 -7.06 7.11
CA GLN A 62 -4.14 -5.78 7.74
C GLN A 62 -5.63 -5.50 7.60
N GLN A 63 -6.19 -5.73 6.42
CA GLN A 63 -7.62 -5.58 6.18
C GLN A 63 -8.46 -6.54 7.03
N GLU A 64 -8.05 -7.80 7.17
CA GLU A 64 -8.72 -8.77 8.06
C GLU A 64 -8.69 -8.27 9.51
N LEU A 65 -7.53 -7.84 10.01
CA LEU A 65 -7.39 -7.33 11.38
C LEU A 65 -8.26 -6.08 11.61
N GLN A 66 -8.26 -5.15 10.66
CA GLN A 66 -9.02 -3.91 10.75
C GLN A 66 -10.53 -4.19 10.75
N LEU A 67 -11.01 -5.15 9.96
CA LEU A 67 -12.42 -5.56 9.97
C LEU A 67 -12.77 -6.32 11.24
N ARG A 68 -11.91 -7.22 11.72
CA ARG A 68 -12.10 -7.92 13.00
C ARG A 68 -12.23 -6.94 14.17
N ALA A 69 -11.36 -5.93 14.24
CA ALA A 69 -11.40 -4.91 15.28
C ALA A 69 -12.69 -4.08 15.26
N GLN A 70 -13.29 -3.88 14.08
CA GLN A 70 -14.58 -3.19 13.96
C GLN A 70 -15.77 -4.09 14.27
N VAL A 71 -15.73 -5.35 13.85
CA VAL A 71 -16.89 -6.24 13.88
C VAL A 71 -16.99 -7.02 15.18
N LEU A 72 -15.88 -7.57 15.70
CA LEU A 72 -15.90 -8.44 16.88
C LEU A 72 -16.45 -7.75 18.15
N PRO A 73 -16.11 -6.48 18.45
CA PRO A 73 -16.69 -5.80 19.61
C PRO A 73 -18.20 -5.52 19.48
N LEU A 74 -18.71 -5.44 18.26
CA LEU A 74 -20.13 -5.22 17.99
C LEU A 74 -20.94 -6.52 18.09
N LEU A 75 -20.27 -7.66 17.98
CA LEU A 75 -20.87 -8.98 18.15
C LEU A 75 -20.78 -9.37 19.63
N GLY A 76 -21.92 -9.70 20.24
CA GLY A 76 -21.92 -10.30 21.58
C GLY A 76 -21.04 -11.56 21.66
N PRO A 77 -20.64 -11.99 22.86
CA PRO A 77 -19.60 -13.02 23.08
C PRO A 77 -19.90 -14.35 22.35
N GLU A 78 -21.16 -14.79 22.37
CA GLU A 78 -21.64 -16.00 21.69
C GLU A 78 -21.42 -15.94 20.17
N ARG A 79 -21.87 -14.84 19.53
CA ARG A 79 -21.77 -14.66 18.08
C ARG A 79 -20.33 -14.38 17.65
N GLY A 80 -19.57 -13.65 18.45
CA GLY A 80 -18.15 -13.39 18.21
C GLY A 80 -17.35 -14.68 18.14
N GLN A 81 -17.54 -15.60 19.09
CA GLN A 81 -16.84 -16.89 19.11
C GLN A 81 -17.20 -17.77 17.89
N ALA A 82 -18.47 -17.84 17.52
CA ALA A 82 -18.90 -18.60 16.34
C ALA A 82 -18.27 -18.07 15.05
N VAL A 83 -18.24 -16.74 14.87
CA VAL A 83 -17.58 -16.10 13.74
C VAL A 83 -16.08 -16.38 13.76
N GLU A 84 -15.41 -16.27 14.91
CA GLU A 84 -13.98 -16.59 15.00
C GLU A 84 -13.65 -18.05 14.67
N GLN A 85 -14.49 -18.99 15.10
CA GLN A 85 -14.35 -20.41 14.75
C GLN A 85 -14.49 -20.62 13.24
N GLN A 86 -15.47 -19.98 12.60
CA GLN A 86 -15.61 -20.01 11.14
C GLN A 86 -14.40 -19.39 10.43
N LEU A 87 -13.88 -18.27 10.94
CA LEU A 87 -12.70 -17.63 10.36
C LEU A 87 -11.47 -18.57 10.40
N LYS A 88 -11.30 -19.37 11.45
CA LYS A 88 -10.19 -20.34 11.54
C LYS A 88 -10.22 -21.38 10.41
N ALA A 89 -11.42 -21.82 10.01
CA ALA A 89 -11.60 -22.85 8.97
C ALA A 89 -11.50 -22.32 7.53
N MET A 90 -11.58 -21.00 7.29
CA MET A 90 -11.66 -20.41 5.95
C MET A 90 -10.33 -19.88 5.40
N PHE A 91 -10.26 -19.69 4.08
CA PHE A 91 -9.13 -19.03 3.41
C PHE A 91 -9.11 -17.51 3.66
N PRO A 92 -7.94 -16.84 3.62
CA PRO A 92 -7.80 -15.42 3.96
C PRO A 92 -8.75 -14.46 3.21
N GLN A 93 -8.99 -14.68 1.92
CA GLN A 93 -9.94 -13.84 1.17
C GLN A 93 -11.39 -14.06 1.62
N GLN A 94 -11.77 -15.31 1.89
CA GLN A 94 -13.11 -15.65 2.37
C GLN A 94 -13.37 -15.06 3.76
N ARG A 95 -12.35 -15.04 4.63
CA ARG A 95 -12.40 -14.39 5.95
C ARG A 95 -12.76 -12.91 5.83
N VAL A 96 -12.09 -12.18 4.95
CA VAL A 96 -12.35 -10.76 4.69
C VAL A 96 -13.77 -10.56 4.15
N ASN A 97 -14.23 -11.40 3.21
CA ASN A 97 -15.57 -11.30 2.65
C ASN A 97 -16.67 -11.55 3.69
N LEU A 98 -16.50 -12.56 4.54
CA LEU A 98 -17.41 -12.84 5.65
C LEU A 98 -17.49 -11.63 6.60
N LEU A 99 -16.34 -11.11 7.04
CA LEU A 99 -16.29 -9.97 7.96
C LEU A 99 -16.96 -8.73 7.38
N ARG A 100 -16.78 -8.46 6.08
CA ARG A 100 -17.49 -7.36 5.40
C ARG A 100 -19.00 -7.57 5.41
N ARG A 101 -19.47 -8.79 5.13
CA ARG A 101 -20.90 -9.11 5.15
C ARG A 101 -21.49 -8.90 6.54
N VAL A 102 -20.84 -9.43 7.57
CA VAL A 102 -21.27 -9.25 8.97
C VAL A 102 -21.27 -7.77 9.36
N ALA A 103 -20.26 -7.00 8.95
CA ALA A 103 -20.22 -5.55 9.19
C ALA A 103 -21.43 -4.83 8.55
N MET A 104 -21.83 -5.21 7.35
CA MET A 104 -22.99 -4.64 6.65
C MET A 104 -24.30 -5.02 7.36
N GLU A 105 -24.45 -6.28 7.79
CA GLU A 105 -25.62 -6.77 8.53
C GLU A 105 -25.77 -6.03 9.87
N GLN A 106 -24.67 -5.78 10.60
CA GLN A 106 -24.69 -5.00 11.84
C GLN A 106 -25.14 -3.55 11.62
N LYS A 107 -24.63 -2.88 10.58
CA LYS A 107 -25.05 -1.50 10.26
C LYS A 107 -26.53 -1.41 9.91
N GLN A 108 -27.08 -2.40 9.21
CA GLN A 108 -28.51 -2.44 8.89
C GLN A 108 -29.38 -2.68 10.14
N GLN A 109 -28.91 -3.48 11.10
CA GLN A 109 -29.62 -3.71 12.36
C GLN A 109 -29.66 -2.47 13.26
N GLN A 110 -28.64 -1.61 13.21
CA GLN A 110 -28.61 -0.36 13.98
C GLN A 110 -29.49 0.77 13.41
N GLN A 111 -29.94 0.64 12.16
CA GLN A 111 -30.81 1.63 11.50
C GLN A 111 -32.30 1.30 11.60
N LYS A 112 -32.66 0.18 12.21
CA LYS A 112 -34.04 -0.24 12.47
C LYS A 112 -34.39 -0.06 13.93
#